data_AF-A0A9X6XV58-F1
#
_entry.id   AF-A0A9X6XV58-F1
#
_cell.length_a   1.000
_cell.length_b   1.000
_cell.length_c   1.000
_cell.angle_alpha   90.00
_cell.angle_beta   90.00
_cell.angle_gamma   90.00
#
_symmetry.space_group_name_H-M   'P 1'
#
loop_
_entity.id
_entity.type
_entity.pdbx_description
1 polymer ?
#
loop_
_entity_poly.entity_id
_entity_poly.type
_entity_poly.pdbx_seq_one_letter_code
_entity_poly.pdbx_strand_id
1 'polypeptide(L)'
;MTTNLFAEMLKLEIFEDENAKKKEAKNENYIPRESVLAKLLNNNQELIQFINMINPFQDSMKYNHYSYREIESHIRKLFPLSNTIINKLGEAGTKAVLEKWADGIKLNICNHKEEILGNIDLDISDEALAYVFTSPIVHLTKKVIIDKKTAFVASQAIVQISLRAAEATSNLNSEAKLYVKDYFERIIQKEEIDSKDIIRYKNLKYKVLDESVEQALQADSYKFSTNILKDISVYLQFIHIPKDRILKECETTFKRLIDQIIEAKKEHDDALLLKNSPEYKDGVNKSVQAIKKQIMRTEMIYEELKNKTKKALESVSELHDESSTRVVQWNKN
;
A
#
# COMPACT_ATOMS: atom_id res chain seq x y z
N MET A 1 -12.31 44.12 53.65
CA MET A 1 -12.13 43.13 52.56
C MET A 1 -13.52 42.75 52.10
N THR A 2 -13.89 43.14 50.88
CA THR A 2 -15.20 42.82 50.31
C THR A 2 -15.14 41.40 49.76
N THR A 3 -15.79 40.46 50.44
CA THR A 3 -16.00 39.11 49.93
C THR A 3 -16.83 39.21 48.66
N ASN A 4 -16.33 38.59 47.60
CA ASN A 4 -17.02 38.52 46.32
C ASN A 4 -18.31 37.68 46.52
N LEU A 5 -19.46 38.35 46.58
CA LEU A 5 -20.78 37.71 46.73
C LEU A 5 -21.06 36.64 45.66
N PHE A 6 -20.50 36.78 44.46
CA PHE A 6 -20.60 35.77 43.39
C PHE A 6 -19.81 34.50 43.72
N ALA A 7 -18.67 34.62 44.39
CA ALA A 7 -17.85 33.49 44.82
C ALA A 7 -18.45 32.75 46.02
N GLU A 8 -19.26 33.41 46.86
CA GLU A 8 -20.02 32.75 47.93
C GLU A 8 -21.31 32.09 47.41
N MET A 9 -21.99 32.67 46.42
CA MET A 9 -23.15 32.03 45.80
C MET A 9 -22.80 30.71 45.08
N LEU A 10 -21.59 30.59 44.52
CA LEU A 10 -21.09 29.35 43.91
C LEU A 10 -20.78 28.25 44.93
N LYS A 11 -20.73 28.57 46.24
CA LYS A 11 -20.48 27.63 47.35
C LYS A 11 -21.74 27.21 48.10
N LEU A 12 -22.93 27.66 47.68
CA LEU A 12 -24.19 27.18 48.24
C LEU A 12 -24.40 25.72 47.82
N GLU A 13 -24.88 24.87 48.75
CA GLU A 13 -25.07 23.42 48.56
C GLU A 13 -25.79 23.05 47.25
N ILE A 14 -26.72 23.88 46.78
CA ILE A 14 -27.48 23.68 45.53
C ILE A 14 -26.56 23.72 44.29
N PHE A 15 -25.53 24.57 44.30
CA PHE A 15 -24.53 24.68 43.21
C PHE A 15 -23.36 23.72 43.40
N GLU A 16 -23.04 23.30 44.62
CA GLU A 16 -22.10 22.21 44.86
C GLU A 16 -22.69 20.88 44.35
N ASP A 17 -23.99 20.67 44.50
CA ASP A 17 -24.68 19.45 44.03
C ASP A 17 -24.85 19.44 42.49
N GLU A 18 -25.09 20.59 41.85
CA GLU A 18 -25.05 20.71 40.38
C GLU A 18 -23.63 20.67 39.79
N ASN A 19 -22.62 21.22 40.49
CA ASN A 19 -21.22 21.11 40.06
C ASN A 19 -20.64 19.71 40.32
N ALA A 20 -21.10 19.00 41.35
CA ALA A 20 -20.79 17.59 41.59
C ALA A 20 -21.43 16.71 40.50
N LYS A 21 -22.70 16.95 40.15
CA LYS A 21 -23.39 16.27 39.03
C LYS A 21 -22.76 16.55 37.67
N LYS A 22 -22.16 17.74 37.45
CA LYS A 22 -21.37 18.03 36.23
C LYS A 22 -19.95 17.46 36.27
N LYS A 23 -19.34 17.30 37.46
CA LYS A 23 -18.01 16.68 37.64
C LYS A 23 -18.04 15.16 37.61
N GLU A 24 -19.19 14.51 37.79
CA GLU A 24 -19.32 13.04 37.70
C GLU A 24 -19.15 12.46 36.29
N ALA A 25 -19.08 13.26 35.22
CA ALA A 25 -19.13 12.75 33.84
C ALA A 25 -17.80 12.75 33.08
N LYS A 26 -16.65 12.85 33.75
CA LYS A 26 -15.35 12.46 33.18
C LYS A 26 -14.57 11.65 34.21
N ASN A 27 -15.05 10.45 34.47
CA ASN A 27 -14.19 9.48 35.14
C ASN A 27 -13.18 9.00 34.10
N GLU A 28 -11.99 9.60 34.10
CA GLU A 28 -10.89 9.34 33.15
C GLU A 28 -10.42 7.88 33.15
N ASN A 29 -10.97 7.04 34.04
CA ASN A 29 -10.69 5.62 34.16
C ASN A 29 -11.96 4.75 34.23
N TYR A 30 -13.11 5.19 33.70
CA TYR A 30 -14.30 4.34 33.65
C TYR A 30 -14.04 3.06 32.83
N ILE A 31 -14.18 1.92 33.50
CA ILE A 31 -14.18 0.59 32.89
C ILE A 31 -15.62 0.07 32.90
N PRO A 32 -16.20 -0.31 31.74
CA PRO A 32 -17.54 -0.86 31.70
C PRO A 32 -17.67 -2.16 32.52
N ARG A 33 -18.86 -2.38 33.10
CA ARG A 33 -19.16 -3.62 33.82
C ARG A 33 -19.10 -4.83 32.89
N GLU A 34 -18.85 -6.02 33.44
CA GLU A 34 -18.77 -7.26 32.66
C GLU A 34 -20.01 -7.53 31.80
N SER A 35 -21.21 -7.23 32.29
CA SER A 35 -22.45 -7.40 31.53
C SER A 35 -22.53 -6.48 30.29
N VAL A 36 -21.85 -5.34 30.32
CA VAL A 36 -21.71 -4.44 29.15
C VAL A 36 -20.65 -4.98 28.21
N LEU A 37 -19.51 -5.44 28.73
CA LEU A 37 -18.44 -6.05 27.94
C LEU A 37 -18.88 -7.34 27.25
N ALA A 38 -19.76 -8.13 27.86
CA ALA A 38 -20.32 -9.34 27.27
C ALA A 38 -21.07 -9.08 25.96
N LYS A 39 -21.65 -7.88 25.78
CA LYS A 39 -22.30 -7.50 24.52
C LYS A 39 -21.35 -7.50 23.32
N LEU A 40 -20.06 -7.29 23.55
CA LEU A 40 -19.03 -7.33 22.51
C LEU A 40 -18.80 -8.74 21.96
N LEU A 41 -19.19 -9.77 22.71
CA LEU A 41 -19.08 -11.18 22.31
C LEU A 41 -20.36 -11.71 21.63
N ASN A 42 -21.40 -10.89 21.53
CA ASN A 42 -22.65 -11.33 20.92
C ASN A 42 -22.44 -11.66 19.44
N ASN A 43 -23.26 -12.58 18.94
CA ASN A 43 -23.33 -12.83 17.52
C ASN A 43 -23.79 -11.57 16.78
N ASN A 44 -23.06 -11.18 15.73
CA ASN A 44 -23.25 -9.96 14.95
C ASN A 44 -23.04 -10.26 13.46
N GLN A 45 -24.11 -10.62 12.76
CA GLN A 45 -24.08 -10.85 11.31
C GLN A 45 -23.70 -9.60 10.50
N GLU A 46 -23.98 -8.38 11.00
CA GLU A 46 -23.56 -7.16 10.30
C GLU A 46 -22.04 -7.07 10.21
N LEU A 47 -21.29 -7.64 11.17
CA LEU A 47 -19.84 -7.69 11.12
C LEU A 47 -19.35 -8.51 9.93
N ILE A 48 -20.04 -9.60 9.61
CA ILE A 48 -19.70 -10.46 8.47
C ILE A 48 -20.00 -9.74 7.15
N GLN A 49 -21.13 -9.03 7.07
CA GLN A 49 -21.45 -8.17 5.93
C GLN A 49 -20.39 -7.09 5.73
N PHE A 50 -19.93 -6.47 6.82
CA PHE A 50 -18.84 -5.51 6.77
C PHE A 50 -17.53 -6.15 6.31
N ILE A 51 -17.16 -7.33 6.84
CA ILE A 51 -15.97 -8.07 6.39
C ILE A 51 -16.04 -8.32 4.89
N ASN A 52 -17.18 -8.81 4.38
CA ASN A 52 -17.40 -9.01 2.95
C ASN A 52 -17.29 -7.71 2.13
N MET A 53 -17.74 -6.58 2.69
CA MET A 53 -17.57 -5.25 2.09
C MET A 53 -16.11 -4.81 1.98
N ILE A 54 -15.20 -5.31 2.82
CA ILE A 54 -13.76 -4.98 2.81
C ILE A 54 -12.85 -6.16 2.41
N ASN A 55 -13.44 -7.24 1.86
CA ASN A 55 -12.80 -8.54 1.69
C ASN A 55 -11.80 -8.61 0.50
N PRO A 56 -10.50 -8.80 0.76
CA PRO A 56 -9.47 -8.84 -0.29
C PRO A 56 -9.48 -10.12 -1.13
N PHE A 57 -10.31 -11.10 -0.78
CA PHE A 57 -10.41 -12.40 -1.48
C PHE A 57 -11.50 -12.43 -2.55
N GLN A 58 -12.38 -11.43 -2.59
CA GLN A 58 -13.53 -11.42 -3.48
C GLN A 58 -13.24 -10.66 -4.78
N ASP A 59 -13.41 -11.31 -5.93
CA ASP A 59 -13.11 -10.75 -7.25
C ASP A 59 -14.02 -9.58 -7.67
N SER A 60 -15.28 -9.59 -7.23
CA SER A 60 -16.26 -8.53 -7.58
C SER A 60 -16.07 -7.23 -6.81
N MET A 61 -15.10 -7.20 -5.91
CA MET A 61 -14.91 -6.10 -4.98
C MET A 61 -14.20 -4.92 -5.64
N LYS A 62 -14.74 -3.73 -5.41
CA LYS A 62 -14.12 -2.47 -5.80
C LYS A 62 -14.09 -1.51 -4.60
N TYR A 63 -13.00 -1.47 -3.84
CA TYR A 63 -12.64 -0.47 -2.83
C TYR A 63 -12.89 0.96 -3.35
N ASN A 64 -12.70 1.21 -4.65
CA ASN A 64 -12.98 2.50 -5.29
C ASN A 64 -14.48 2.88 -5.32
N HIS A 65 -15.39 1.94 -5.09
CA HIS A 65 -16.83 2.18 -5.06
C HIS A 65 -17.36 2.54 -3.67
N TYR A 66 -16.57 2.31 -2.61
CA TYR A 66 -16.97 2.66 -1.26
C TYR A 66 -16.32 3.98 -0.83
N SER A 67 -17.15 4.93 -0.45
CA SER A 67 -16.68 6.15 0.19
C SER A 67 -16.11 5.80 1.57
N TYR A 68 -14.98 6.41 1.95
CA TYR A 68 -14.43 6.25 3.30
C TYR A 68 -15.44 6.60 4.41
N ARG A 69 -16.45 7.45 4.10
CA ARG A 69 -17.55 7.78 5.02
C ARG A 69 -18.52 6.59 5.22
N GLU A 70 -18.71 5.76 4.20
CA GLU A 70 -19.55 4.56 4.29
C GLU A 70 -18.89 3.53 5.21
N ILE A 71 -17.58 3.32 5.10
CA ILE A 71 -16.81 2.43 5.98
C ILE A 71 -16.92 2.88 7.44
N GLU A 72 -16.75 4.18 7.70
CA GLU A 72 -16.95 4.75 9.05
C GLU A 72 -18.37 4.48 9.56
N SER A 73 -19.38 4.76 8.74
CA SER A 73 -20.79 4.60 9.12
C SER A 73 -21.08 3.15 9.51
N HIS A 74 -20.55 2.18 8.75
CA HIS A 74 -20.70 0.77 9.07
C HIS A 74 -20.00 0.45 10.39
N ILE A 75 -18.72 0.78 10.57
CA ILE A 75 -17.99 0.51 11.83
C ILE A 75 -18.72 1.07 13.06
N ARG A 76 -19.29 2.29 12.98
CA ARG A 76 -20.09 2.85 14.09
C ARG A 76 -21.33 2.02 14.40
N LYS A 77 -22.00 1.48 13.38
CA LYS A 77 -23.21 0.64 13.54
C LYS A 77 -22.87 -0.74 14.11
N LEU A 78 -21.76 -1.32 13.67
CA LEU A 78 -21.30 -2.63 14.14
C LEU A 78 -20.94 -2.65 15.62
N PHE A 79 -20.48 -1.52 16.15
CA PHE A 79 -19.97 -1.47 17.50
C PHE A 79 -21.12 -1.50 18.52
N PRO A 80 -21.23 -2.53 19.37
CA PRO A 80 -22.45 -2.79 20.15
C PRO A 80 -22.58 -1.96 21.43
N LEU A 81 -21.75 -0.92 21.61
CA LEU A 81 -21.80 -0.01 22.74
C LEU A 81 -22.38 1.36 22.33
N SER A 82 -23.21 1.94 23.19
CA SER A 82 -23.81 3.25 22.95
C SER A 82 -22.80 4.39 23.10
N ASN A 83 -23.05 5.50 22.40
CA ASN A 83 -22.26 6.74 22.52
C ASN A 83 -22.12 7.22 23.98
N THR A 84 -23.13 7.00 24.81
CA THR A 84 -23.10 7.37 26.24
C THR A 84 -22.03 6.59 27.01
N ILE A 85 -21.85 5.31 26.71
CA ILE A 85 -20.82 4.46 27.34
C ILE A 85 -19.45 4.87 26.79
N ILE A 86 -19.35 5.01 25.47
CA ILE A 86 -18.13 5.39 24.77
C ILE A 86 -17.56 6.71 25.29
N ASN A 87 -18.40 7.75 25.43
CA ASN A 87 -17.97 9.07 25.88
C ASN A 87 -17.46 9.10 27.33
N LYS A 88 -17.73 8.05 28.11
CA LYS A 88 -17.23 7.90 29.48
C LYS A 88 -15.91 7.16 29.54
N LEU A 89 -15.51 6.44 28.49
CA LEU A 89 -14.34 5.57 28.53
C LEU A 89 -13.06 6.35 28.81
N GLY A 90 -12.35 5.89 29.83
CA GLY A 90 -10.96 6.23 30.09
C GLY A 90 -9.97 5.50 29.18
N GLU A 91 -8.68 5.71 29.39
CA GLU A 91 -7.64 4.95 28.67
C GLU A 91 -7.72 3.45 29.00
N ALA A 92 -7.78 3.10 30.29
CA ALA A 92 -7.91 1.72 30.76
C ALA A 92 -9.22 1.06 30.26
N GLY A 93 -10.34 1.79 30.32
CA GLY A 93 -11.63 1.33 29.83
C GLY A 93 -11.64 1.10 28.32
N THR A 94 -11.04 2.02 27.56
CA THR A 94 -10.86 1.89 26.11
C THR A 94 -10.06 0.63 25.78
N LYS A 95 -8.96 0.38 26.49
CA LYS A 95 -8.15 -0.83 26.29
C LYS A 95 -8.96 -2.10 26.53
N ALA A 96 -9.63 -2.21 27.68
CA ALA A 96 -10.46 -3.38 28.03
C ALA A 96 -11.59 -3.63 27.01
N VAL A 97 -12.24 -2.57 26.55
CA VAL A 97 -13.28 -2.63 25.53
C VAL A 97 -12.73 -3.12 24.18
N LEU A 98 -11.58 -2.61 23.74
CA LEU A 98 -10.99 -2.99 22.46
C LEU A 98 -10.44 -4.42 22.47
N GLU A 99 -9.87 -4.87 23.59
CA GLU A 99 -9.45 -6.27 23.78
C GLU A 99 -10.66 -7.20 23.68
N LYS A 100 -11.74 -6.91 24.41
CA LYS A 100 -12.95 -7.72 24.34
C LYS A 100 -13.64 -7.67 22.98
N TRP A 101 -13.55 -6.52 22.29
CA TRP A 101 -14.04 -6.38 20.93
C TRP A 101 -13.23 -7.24 19.93
N ALA A 102 -11.91 -7.32 20.12
CA ALA A 102 -11.07 -8.22 19.33
C ALA A 102 -11.52 -9.67 19.47
N ASP A 103 -11.81 -10.13 20.69
CA ASP A 103 -12.33 -11.47 20.95
C ASP A 103 -13.69 -11.68 20.28
N GLY A 104 -14.58 -10.69 20.37
CA GLY A 104 -15.88 -10.70 19.70
C GLY A 104 -15.77 -10.86 18.19
N ILE A 105 -14.85 -10.12 17.55
CA ILE A 105 -14.63 -10.23 16.10
C ILE A 105 -14.13 -11.64 15.75
N LYS A 106 -13.14 -12.18 16.48
CA LYS A 106 -12.62 -13.53 16.22
C LYS A 106 -13.70 -14.59 16.35
N LEU A 107 -14.53 -14.50 17.40
CA LEU A 107 -15.62 -15.42 17.63
C LEU A 107 -16.65 -15.38 16.49
N ASN A 108 -17.02 -14.18 16.03
CA ASN A 108 -17.94 -14.03 14.90
C ASN A 108 -17.36 -14.58 13.60
N ILE A 109 -16.08 -14.32 13.31
CA ILE A 109 -15.39 -14.91 12.14
C ILE A 109 -15.43 -16.43 12.18
N CYS A 110 -15.14 -17.04 13.33
CA CYS A 110 -15.18 -18.50 13.49
C CYS A 110 -16.60 -19.04 13.31
N ASN A 111 -17.59 -18.42 13.94
CA ASN A 111 -18.99 -18.86 13.88
C ASN A 111 -19.62 -18.74 12.48
N HIS A 112 -19.15 -17.77 11.67
CA HIS A 112 -19.73 -17.42 10.37
C HIS A 112 -18.73 -17.50 9.23
N LYS A 113 -17.71 -18.34 9.37
CA LYS A 113 -16.62 -18.47 8.39
C LYS A 113 -17.13 -18.80 6.98
N GLU A 114 -18.15 -19.65 6.87
CA GLU A 114 -18.75 -20.06 5.60
C GLU A 114 -19.48 -18.91 4.88
N GLU A 115 -19.87 -17.87 5.61
CA GLU A 115 -20.53 -16.68 5.07
C GLU A 115 -19.53 -15.61 4.59
N ILE A 116 -18.22 -15.79 4.86
CA ILE A 116 -17.17 -14.91 4.36
C ILE A 116 -16.85 -15.30 2.91
N LEU A 117 -17.08 -14.40 1.97
CA LEU A 117 -16.98 -14.68 0.54
C LEU A 117 -15.55 -15.05 0.12
N GLY A 118 -15.41 -16.00 -0.81
CA GLY A 118 -14.11 -16.49 -1.30
C GLY A 118 -13.32 -17.34 -0.30
N ASN A 119 -13.75 -17.44 0.97
CA ASN A 119 -13.06 -18.26 1.96
C ASN A 119 -13.15 -19.76 1.65
N ILE A 120 -14.31 -20.25 1.23
CA ILE A 120 -14.52 -21.68 0.90
C ILE A 120 -13.61 -22.09 -0.28
N ASP A 121 -13.56 -21.25 -1.32
CA ASP A 121 -12.79 -21.54 -2.54
C ASP A 121 -11.28 -21.50 -2.31
N LEU A 122 -10.82 -20.70 -1.34
CA LEU A 122 -9.41 -20.48 -1.03
C LEU A 122 -8.90 -21.25 0.19
N ASP A 123 -9.78 -22.00 0.87
CA ASP A 123 -9.50 -22.78 2.09
C ASP A 123 -8.71 -21.99 3.15
N ILE A 124 -9.17 -20.77 3.46
CA ILE A 124 -8.48 -19.91 4.42
C ILE A 124 -8.84 -20.36 5.85
N SER A 125 -7.83 -20.56 6.71
CA SER A 125 -8.08 -20.97 8.10
C SER A 125 -8.72 -19.85 8.93
N ASP A 126 -9.40 -20.24 10.01
CA ASP A 126 -10.04 -19.31 10.95
C ASP A 126 -9.01 -18.34 11.56
N GLU A 127 -7.82 -18.86 11.88
CA GLU A 127 -6.71 -18.07 12.40
C GLU A 127 -6.20 -17.08 11.37
N ALA A 128 -6.15 -17.46 10.09
CA ALA A 128 -5.75 -16.57 9.01
C ALA A 128 -6.80 -15.47 8.78
N LEU A 129 -8.09 -15.79 8.78
CA LEU A 129 -9.16 -14.78 8.70
C LEU A 129 -9.13 -13.82 9.90
N ALA A 130 -9.01 -14.35 11.12
CA ALA A 130 -8.85 -13.55 12.33
C ALA A 130 -7.60 -12.67 12.28
N TYR A 131 -6.48 -13.22 11.78
CA TYR A 131 -5.26 -12.46 11.58
C TYR A 131 -5.47 -11.27 10.63
N VAL A 132 -6.12 -11.52 9.49
CA VAL A 132 -6.36 -10.51 8.45
C VAL A 132 -7.28 -9.39 8.94
N PHE A 133 -8.40 -9.73 9.58
CA PHE A 133 -9.47 -8.75 9.84
C PHE A 133 -9.46 -8.16 11.26
N THR A 134 -9.13 -8.93 12.31
CA THR A 134 -9.39 -8.49 13.69
C THR A 134 -8.63 -7.22 14.06
N SER A 135 -7.30 -7.21 13.93
CA SER A 135 -6.50 -6.06 14.36
C SER A 135 -6.79 -4.79 13.55
N PRO A 136 -6.90 -4.83 12.21
CA PRO A 136 -7.30 -3.66 11.44
C PRO A 136 -8.69 -3.12 11.81
N ILE A 137 -9.69 -3.99 12.00
CA ILE A 137 -11.05 -3.57 12.40
C ILE A 137 -11.04 -2.96 13.80
N VAL A 138 -10.32 -3.54 14.76
CA VAL A 138 -10.18 -2.98 16.12
C VAL A 138 -9.49 -1.61 16.08
N HIS A 139 -8.44 -1.46 15.27
CA HIS A 139 -7.75 -0.18 15.10
C HIS A 139 -8.67 0.89 14.50
N LEU A 140 -9.41 0.53 13.44
CA LEU A 140 -10.40 1.39 12.81
C LEU A 140 -11.51 1.77 13.81
N THR A 141 -12.02 0.80 14.57
CA THR A 141 -13.03 1.01 15.63
C THR A 141 -12.53 2.00 16.68
N LYS A 142 -11.32 1.79 17.21
CA LYS A 142 -10.67 2.71 18.17
C LYS A 142 -10.65 4.13 17.64
N LYS A 143 -10.24 4.30 16.39
CA LYS A 143 -10.11 5.61 15.77
C LYS A 143 -11.44 6.27 15.49
N VAL A 144 -12.42 5.53 14.96
CA VAL A 144 -13.79 6.03 14.75
C VAL A 144 -14.44 6.49 16.06
N ILE A 145 -14.12 5.80 17.16
CA ILE A 145 -14.62 6.13 18.51
C ILE A 145 -13.93 7.36 19.10
N ILE A 146 -12.60 7.46 19.01
CA ILE A 146 -11.80 8.46 19.73
C ILE A 146 -11.51 9.71 18.89
N ASP A 147 -11.34 9.57 17.57
CA ASP A 147 -10.77 10.58 16.68
C ASP A 147 -11.73 10.92 15.52
N LYS A 148 -11.88 12.20 15.20
CA LYS A 148 -12.81 12.69 14.16
C LYS A 148 -12.18 12.74 12.76
N LYS A 149 -10.89 12.39 12.60
CA LYS A 149 -10.19 12.33 11.30
C LYS A 149 -10.29 10.93 10.67
N THR A 150 -11.49 10.54 10.25
CA THR A 150 -11.84 9.15 9.91
C THR A 150 -11.49 8.68 8.49
N ALA A 151 -11.46 9.58 7.50
CA ALA A 151 -11.22 9.17 6.11
C ALA A 151 -9.81 8.56 5.87
N PHE A 152 -8.78 9.17 6.46
CA PHE A 152 -7.40 8.68 6.38
C PHE A 152 -7.23 7.30 7.04
N VAL A 153 -7.97 7.05 8.11
CA VAL A 153 -7.83 5.81 8.89
C VAL A 153 -8.47 4.61 8.18
N ALA A 154 -9.59 4.81 7.51
CA ALA A 154 -10.22 3.77 6.71
C ALA A 154 -9.27 3.28 5.59
N SER A 155 -8.58 4.21 4.91
CA SER A 155 -7.56 3.88 3.91
C SER A 155 -6.41 3.06 4.51
N GLN A 156 -5.89 3.46 5.67
CA GLN A 156 -4.85 2.69 6.36
C GLN A 156 -5.31 1.29 6.76
N ALA A 157 -6.56 1.13 7.22
CA ALA A 157 -7.11 -0.16 7.57
C ALA A 157 -7.18 -1.10 6.35
N ILE A 158 -7.67 -0.59 5.20
CA ILE A 158 -7.72 -1.35 3.94
C ILE A 158 -6.32 -1.81 3.51
N VAL A 159 -5.32 -0.92 3.57
CA VAL A 159 -3.93 -1.28 3.25
C VAL A 159 -3.44 -2.38 4.20
N GLN A 160 -3.70 -2.27 5.51
CA GLN A 160 -3.29 -3.31 6.46
C GLN A 160 -4.00 -4.64 6.24
N ILE A 161 -5.30 -4.63 5.91
CA ILE A 161 -6.06 -5.83 5.55
C ILE A 161 -5.43 -6.48 4.32
N SER A 162 -5.15 -5.71 3.27
CA SER A 162 -4.53 -6.20 2.04
C SER A 162 -3.15 -6.80 2.29
N LEU A 163 -2.31 -6.15 3.10
CA LEU A 163 -0.98 -6.65 3.46
C LEU A 163 -1.06 -7.95 4.28
N ARG A 164 -1.93 -8.02 5.28
CA ARG A 164 -2.12 -9.24 6.07
C ARG A 164 -2.70 -10.37 5.23
N ALA A 165 -3.60 -10.05 4.30
CA ALA A 165 -4.14 -11.03 3.36
C ALA A 165 -3.05 -11.61 2.46
N ALA A 166 -2.11 -10.78 2.00
CA ALA A 166 -0.93 -11.22 1.25
C ALA A 166 0.01 -12.13 2.05
N GLU A 167 0.03 -12.03 3.38
CA GLU A 167 0.74 -12.95 4.27
C GLU A 167 -0.03 -14.27 4.47
N ALA A 168 -1.36 -14.23 4.35
CA ALA A 168 -2.23 -15.39 4.50
C ALA A 168 -2.39 -16.24 3.23
N THR A 169 -2.39 -15.63 2.04
CA THR A 169 -2.58 -16.32 0.74
C THR A 169 -1.95 -15.56 -0.44
N SER A 170 -1.68 -16.25 -1.55
CA SER A 170 -1.29 -15.66 -2.84
C SER A 170 -2.49 -15.22 -3.68
N ASN A 171 -3.69 -15.74 -3.38
CA ASN A 171 -4.90 -15.55 -4.17
C ASN A 171 -5.68 -14.34 -3.67
N LEU A 172 -5.26 -13.17 -4.14
CA LEU A 172 -5.88 -11.88 -3.83
C LEU A 172 -6.60 -11.32 -5.06
N ASN A 173 -7.65 -10.53 -4.83
CA ASN A 173 -8.28 -9.76 -5.89
C ASN A 173 -7.35 -8.65 -6.43
N SER A 174 -7.66 -8.10 -7.60
CA SER A 174 -6.78 -7.15 -8.29
C SER A 174 -6.50 -5.87 -7.49
N GLU A 175 -7.45 -5.37 -6.72
CA GLU A 175 -7.25 -4.13 -5.96
C GLU A 175 -6.42 -4.35 -4.68
N ALA A 176 -6.61 -5.46 -3.98
CA ALA A 176 -5.73 -5.85 -2.87
C ALA A 176 -4.29 -6.03 -3.36
N LYS A 177 -4.09 -6.65 -4.53
CA LYS A 177 -2.77 -6.74 -5.19
C LYS A 177 -2.18 -5.35 -5.45
N LEU A 178 -2.99 -4.40 -5.93
CA LEU A 178 -2.56 -3.02 -6.15
C LEU A 178 -2.12 -2.34 -4.84
N TYR A 179 -2.89 -2.47 -3.76
CA TYR A 179 -2.49 -1.89 -2.46
C TYR A 179 -1.18 -2.47 -1.91
N VAL A 180 -0.99 -3.78 -2.07
CA VAL A 180 0.26 -4.45 -1.66
C VAL A 180 1.42 -3.95 -2.53
N LYS A 181 1.22 -3.83 -3.85
CA LYS A 181 2.19 -3.26 -4.79
C LYS A 181 2.59 -1.83 -4.39
N ASP A 182 1.61 -0.93 -4.26
CA ASP A 182 1.82 0.48 -3.92
C ASP A 182 2.50 0.66 -2.56
N TYR A 183 2.28 -0.25 -1.62
CA TYR A 183 2.97 -0.23 -0.33
C TYR A 183 4.46 -0.51 -0.52
N PHE A 184 4.84 -1.57 -1.24
CA PHE A 184 6.24 -1.91 -1.44
C PHE A 184 6.95 -0.98 -2.42
N GLU A 185 6.27 -0.46 -3.45
CA GLU A 185 6.82 0.59 -4.33
C GLU A 185 7.18 1.86 -3.54
N ARG A 186 6.42 2.20 -2.49
CA ARG A 186 6.77 3.31 -1.59
C ARG A 186 7.93 2.98 -0.66
N ILE A 187 8.07 1.72 -0.24
CA ILE A 187 9.20 1.29 0.60
C ILE A 187 10.52 1.37 -0.18
N ILE A 188 10.54 0.86 -1.41
CA ILE A 188 11.77 0.86 -2.22
C ILE A 188 12.25 2.27 -2.60
N GLN A 189 11.36 3.27 -2.53
CA GLN A 189 11.68 4.68 -2.78
C GLN A 189 12.16 5.43 -1.54
N LYS A 190 12.20 4.79 -0.35
CA LYS A 190 12.74 5.41 0.86
C LYS A 190 14.26 5.56 0.74
N GLU A 191 14.80 6.59 1.39
CA GLU A 191 16.25 6.79 1.52
C GLU A 191 16.90 5.67 2.33
N GLU A 192 16.22 5.17 3.38
CA GLU A 192 16.66 4.05 4.20
C GLU A 192 15.54 3.01 4.37
N ILE A 193 15.91 1.74 4.30
CA ILE A 193 15.00 0.59 4.41
C ILE A 193 15.22 -0.10 5.75
N ASP A 194 14.12 -0.38 6.46
CA ASP A 194 14.16 -1.12 7.72
C ASP A 194 14.20 -2.63 7.46
N SER A 195 15.03 -3.35 8.23
CA SER A 195 15.00 -4.81 8.39
C SER A 195 13.59 -5.40 8.54
N LYS A 196 12.67 -4.70 9.22
CA LYS A 196 11.28 -5.13 9.37
C LYS A 196 10.51 -5.13 8.05
N ASP A 197 10.78 -4.18 7.16
CA ASP A 197 10.15 -4.12 5.84
C ASP A 197 10.58 -5.35 5.02
N ILE A 198 11.87 -5.70 5.07
CA ILE A 198 12.43 -6.88 4.39
C ILE A 198 11.80 -8.17 4.93
N ILE A 199 11.78 -8.34 6.25
CA ILE A 199 11.18 -9.52 6.88
C ILE A 199 9.69 -9.62 6.53
N ARG A 200 8.96 -8.50 6.55
CA ARG A 200 7.55 -8.48 6.19
C ARG A 200 7.32 -8.98 4.77
N TYR A 201 8.11 -8.50 3.80
CA TYR A 201 8.04 -8.98 2.42
C TYR A 201 8.35 -10.48 2.31
N LYS A 202 9.38 -10.96 3.00
CA LYS A 202 9.76 -12.38 3.01
C LYS A 202 8.65 -13.29 3.53
N ASN A 203 7.82 -12.79 4.45
CA ASN A 203 6.67 -13.52 4.98
C ASN A 203 5.43 -13.50 4.07
N LEU A 204 5.39 -12.67 3.02
CA LEU A 204 4.26 -12.66 2.09
C LEU A 204 4.18 -13.98 1.33
N LYS A 205 2.98 -14.53 1.19
CA LYS A 205 2.68 -15.58 0.22
C LYS A 205 2.42 -15.00 -1.17
N TYR A 206 1.84 -13.80 -1.28
CA TYR A 206 1.76 -13.04 -2.53
C TYR A 206 3.05 -12.23 -2.77
N LYS A 207 3.90 -12.68 -3.70
CA LYS A 207 5.22 -12.06 -3.98
C LYS A 207 5.16 -10.99 -5.07
N VAL A 208 4.51 -9.86 -4.76
CA VAL A 208 4.24 -8.79 -5.75
C VAL A 208 5.49 -8.21 -6.42
N LEU A 209 6.61 -8.10 -5.70
CA LEU A 209 7.85 -7.58 -6.29
C LEU A 209 8.54 -8.65 -7.15
N ASP A 210 8.44 -9.92 -6.78
CA ASP A 210 8.96 -11.03 -7.58
C ASP A 210 8.19 -11.07 -8.92
N GLU A 211 6.85 -11.01 -8.86
CA GLU A 211 6.00 -10.90 -10.07
C GLU A 211 6.32 -9.66 -10.90
N SER A 212 6.49 -8.50 -10.26
CA SER A 212 6.81 -7.25 -10.95
C SER A 212 8.17 -7.31 -11.63
N VAL A 213 9.18 -7.89 -10.98
CA VAL A 213 10.50 -8.08 -11.58
C VAL A 213 10.43 -9.13 -12.70
N GLU A 214 9.77 -10.27 -12.51
CA GLU A 214 9.64 -11.27 -13.57
C GLU A 214 8.92 -10.73 -14.81
N GLN A 215 7.82 -10.00 -14.62
CA GLN A 215 7.15 -9.29 -15.70
C GLN A 215 8.09 -8.28 -16.36
N ALA A 216 8.96 -7.61 -15.61
CA ALA A 216 9.93 -6.69 -16.17
C ALA A 216 10.98 -7.36 -17.04
N LEU A 217 11.47 -8.52 -16.61
CA LEU A 217 12.46 -9.29 -17.35
C LEU A 217 11.85 -9.89 -18.63
N GLN A 218 10.55 -10.20 -18.61
CA GLN A 218 9.83 -10.74 -19.76
C GLN A 218 9.29 -9.64 -20.70
N ALA A 219 9.05 -8.43 -20.20
CA ALA A 219 8.51 -7.34 -20.98
C ALA A 219 9.55 -6.78 -21.95
N ASP A 220 9.19 -6.66 -23.22
CA ASP A 220 9.94 -5.89 -24.22
C ASP A 220 9.70 -4.38 -24.03
N SER A 221 9.95 -3.87 -22.81
CA SER A 221 9.64 -2.50 -22.41
C SER A 221 10.79 -1.86 -21.65
N TYR A 222 11.52 -1.00 -22.36
CA TYR A 222 12.68 -0.26 -21.85
C TYR A 222 12.39 0.48 -20.53
N LYS A 223 11.25 1.18 -20.46
CA LYS A 223 10.92 2.08 -19.34
C LYS A 223 10.79 1.31 -18.03
N PHE A 224 10.33 0.07 -18.14
CA PHE A 224 10.09 -0.78 -16.99
C PHE A 224 11.39 -1.46 -16.53
N SER A 225 12.22 -1.95 -17.47
CA SER A 225 13.57 -2.48 -17.17
C SER A 225 14.49 -1.42 -16.55
N THR A 226 14.42 -0.16 -17.00
CA THR A 226 15.24 0.93 -16.42
C THR A 226 14.87 1.25 -14.98
N ASN A 227 13.60 1.11 -14.59
CA ASN A 227 13.17 1.35 -13.22
C ASN A 227 13.63 0.23 -12.28
N ILE A 228 13.54 -1.03 -12.72
CA ILE A 228 14.08 -2.17 -11.96
C ILE A 228 15.57 -1.99 -11.72
N LEU A 229 16.32 -1.56 -12.73
CA LEU A 229 17.77 -1.37 -12.64
C LEU A 229 18.20 -0.16 -11.83
N LYS A 230 17.40 0.90 -11.79
CA LYS A 230 17.71 2.06 -10.94
C LYS A 230 17.67 1.68 -9.46
N ASP A 231 16.71 0.84 -9.09
CA ASP A 231 16.45 0.47 -7.69
C ASP A 231 16.85 -1.00 -7.42
N ILE A 232 17.70 -1.61 -8.26
CA ILE A 232 17.99 -3.04 -8.24
C ILE A 232 18.66 -3.50 -6.94
N SER A 233 19.56 -2.69 -6.38
CA SER A 233 20.21 -2.97 -5.09
C SER A 233 19.18 -3.10 -3.97
N VAL A 234 18.12 -2.28 -4.04
CA VAL A 234 16.99 -2.30 -3.12
C VAL A 234 16.09 -3.50 -3.40
N TYR A 235 15.70 -3.74 -4.65
CA TYR A 235 14.85 -4.89 -5.02
C TYR A 235 15.46 -6.22 -4.58
N LEU A 236 16.78 -6.39 -4.73
CA LEU A 236 17.51 -7.60 -4.31
C LEU A 236 17.40 -7.92 -2.82
N GLN A 237 17.13 -6.92 -1.97
CA GLN A 237 16.91 -7.15 -0.54
C GLN A 237 15.57 -7.84 -0.27
N PHE A 238 14.60 -7.70 -1.19
CA PHE A 238 13.24 -8.20 -1.06
C PHE A 238 13.01 -9.50 -1.85
N ILE A 239 13.46 -9.57 -3.10
CA ILE A 239 13.06 -10.64 -4.05
C ILE A 239 13.89 -11.92 -3.93
N HIS A 240 13.32 -13.05 -4.38
CA HIS A 240 14.00 -14.35 -4.41
C HIS A 240 14.72 -14.66 -5.73
N ILE A 241 14.64 -13.75 -6.70
CA ILE A 241 15.23 -13.95 -8.03
C ILE A 241 16.75 -13.73 -7.93
N PRO A 242 17.59 -14.67 -8.42
CA PRO A 242 19.04 -14.51 -8.35
C PRO A 242 19.55 -13.24 -9.04
N LYS A 243 20.45 -12.51 -8.38
CA LYS A 243 21.07 -11.27 -8.90
C LYS A 243 21.61 -11.45 -10.31
N ASP A 244 22.37 -12.51 -10.56
CA ASP A 244 22.99 -12.77 -11.86
C ASP A 244 21.97 -12.93 -12.99
N ARG A 245 20.81 -13.54 -12.70
CA ARG A 245 19.72 -13.68 -13.68
C ARG A 245 19.15 -12.32 -14.04
N ILE A 246 18.86 -11.49 -13.04
CA ILE A 246 18.32 -10.14 -13.26
C ILE A 246 19.30 -9.32 -14.08
N LEU A 247 20.58 -9.30 -13.68
CA LEU A 247 21.63 -8.55 -14.37
C LEU A 247 21.79 -8.99 -15.83
N LYS A 248 21.79 -10.30 -16.11
CA LYS A 248 21.96 -10.83 -17.47
C LYS A 248 20.78 -10.49 -18.40
N GLU A 249 19.55 -10.62 -17.92
CA GLU A 249 18.34 -10.28 -18.70
C GLU A 249 18.26 -8.77 -18.96
N CYS A 250 18.64 -7.96 -17.96
CA CYS A 250 18.78 -6.52 -18.09
C CYS A 250 19.85 -6.14 -19.12
N GLU A 251 21.03 -6.76 -19.08
CA GLU A 251 22.10 -6.56 -20.07
C GLU A 251 21.64 -6.92 -21.49
N THR A 252 20.98 -8.07 -21.64
CA THR A 252 20.45 -8.55 -22.92
C THR A 252 19.41 -7.57 -23.48
N THR A 253 18.48 -7.11 -22.63
CA THR A 253 17.47 -6.12 -22.99
C THR A 253 18.12 -4.81 -23.45
N PHE A 254 19.17 -4.35 -22.78
CA PHE A 254 19.87 -3.13 -23.19
C PHE A 254 20.63 -3.26 -24.50
N LYS A 255 21.31 -4.39 -24.73
CA LYS A 255 21.97 -4.63 -26.02
C LYS A 255 20.97 -4.51 -27.16
N ARG A 256 19.81 -5.17 -27.03
CA ARG A 256 18.72 -5.06 -28.02
C ARG A 256 18.24 -3.61 -28.21
N LEU A 257 18.08 -2.85 -27.13
CA LEU A 257 17.67 -1.44 -27.20
C LEU A 257 18.73 -0.55 -27.87
N ILE A 258 20.01 -0.80 -27.59
CA ILE A 258 21.13 -0.12 -28.25
C ILE A 258 21.12 -0.42 -29.74
N ASP A 259 20.88 -1.68 -30.13
CA ASP A 259 20.80 -2.06 -31.55
C ASP A 259 19.61 -1.37 -32.25
N GLN A 260 18.43 -1.34 -31.62
CA GLN A 260 17.26 -0.60 -32.13
C GLN A 260 17.54 0.90 -32.27
N ILE A 261 18.30 1.47 -31.33
CA ILE A 261 18.72 2.87 -31.37
C ILE A 261 19.69 3.12 -32.55
N ILE A 262 20.66 2.23 -32.76
CA ILE A 262 21.61 2.33 -33.87
C ILE A 262 20.86 2.27 -35.20
N GLU A 263 19.88 1.36 -35.31
CA GLU A 263 19.01 1.24 -36.48
C GLU A 263 18.20 2.52 -36.71
N ALA A 264 17.52 3.03 -35.68
CA ALA A 264 16.75 4.28 -35.76
C ALA A 264 17.63 5.49 -36.13
N LYS A 265 18.88 5.52 -35.66
CA LYS A 265 19.86 6.55 -36.04
C LYS A 265 20.27 6.43 -37.50
N LYS A 266 20.46 5.21 -37.99
CA LYS A 266 20.76 4.96 -39.40
C LYS A 266 19.59 5.40 -40.30
N GLU A 267 18.35 5.06 -39.92
CA GLU A 267 17.15 5.51 -40.64
C GLU A 267 17.04 7.04 -40.67
N HIS A 268 17.40 7.70 -39.57
CA HIS A 268 17.48 9.16 -39.49
C HIS A 268 18.52 9.73 -40.48
N ASP A 269 19.73 9.18 -40.49
CA ASP A 269 20.81 9.64 -41.35
C ASP A 269 20.48 9.42 -42.84
N ASP A 270 19.84 8.29 -43.18
CA ASP A 270 19.35 8.00 -44.54
C ASP A 270 18.24 9.01 -44.95
N ALA A 271 17.32 9.34 -44.04
CA ALA A 271 16.30 10.35 -44.28
C ALA A 271 16.88 11.76 -44.52
N LEU A 272 17.98 12.11 -43.83
CA LEU A 272 18.71 13.37 -44.06
C LEU A 272 19.38 13.41 -45.44
N LEU A 273 19.89 12.28 -45.94
CA LEU A 273 20.49 12.20 -47.28
C LEU A 273 19.44 12.39 -48.37
N LEU A 274 18.24 11.80 -48.21
CA LEU A 274 17.13 11.94 -49.16
C LEU A 274 16.61 13.39 -49.25
N LYS A 275 16.64 14.14 -48.15
CA LYS A 275 16.29 15.58 -48.11
C LYS A 275 17.16 16.43 -49.06
N ASN A 276 18.38 16.00 -49.37
CA ASN A 276 19.30 16.72 -50.24
C ASN A 276 19.13 16.37 -51.74
N SER A 277 18.19 15.48 -52.09
CA SER A 277 17.97 15.04 -53.47
C SER A 277 16.99 15.97 -54.24
N PRO A 278 17.29 16.35 -55.50
CA PRO A 278 16.53 17.34 -56.26
C PRO A 278 15.14 16.87 -56.74
N GLU A 279 14.84 15.57 -56.65
CA GLU A 279 13.55 14.96 -57.03
C GLU A 279 12.40 15.31 -56.08
N TYR A 280 12.70 15.95 -54.94
CA TYR A 280 11.76 16.18 -53.84
C TYR A 280 11.09 17.58 -53.83
N LYS A 281 11.04 18.30 -54.96
CA LYS A 281 10.66 19.73 -54.95
C LYS A 281 9.17 20.04 -54.80
N ASP A 282 8.22 19.28 -55.37
CA ASP A 282 6.82 19.76 -55.46
C ASP A 282 5.73 18.88 -54.81
N GLY A 283 6.02 17.64 -54.39
CA GLY A 283 5.05 16.76 -53.69
C GLY A 283 5.27 16.59 -52.18
N VAL A 284 6.34 17.18 -51.63
CA VAL A 284 7.07 16.56 -50.52
C VAL A 284 6.92 17.32 -49.19
N ASN A 285 6.32 18.51 -49.14
CA ASN A 285 6.21 19.24 -47.86
C ASN A 285 5.46 18.47 -46.76
N LYS A 286 4.43 17.67 -47.09
CA LYS A 286 3.77 16.78 -46.12
C LYS A 286 4.66 15.62 -45.70
N SER A 287 5.36 14.98 -46.64
CA SER A 287 6.31 13.89 -46.36
C SER A 287 7.52 14.40 -45.55
N VAL A 288 8.07 15.56 -45.87
CA VAL A 288 9.17 16.22 -45.13
C VAL A 288 8.72 16.66 -43.75
N GLN A 289 7.49 17.16 -43.55
CA GLN A 289 6.98 17.46 -42.22
C GLN A 289 6.69 16.19 -41.40
N ALA A 290 6.18 15.13 -42.03
CA ALA A 290 6.00 13.83 -41.39
C ALA A 290 7.35 13.23 -40.99
N ILE A 291 8.33 13.24 -41.90
CA ILE A 291 9.71 12.81 -41.65
C ILE A 291 10.36 13.70 -40.56
N LYS A 292 10.22 15.02 -40.58
CA LYS A 292 10.73 15.90 -39.51
C LYS A 292 10.09 15.62 -38.15
N LYS A 293 8.77 15.38 -38.10
CA LYS A 293 8.08 14.97 -36.87
C LYS A 293 8.55 13.60 -36.40
N GLN A 294 8.79 12.68 -37.33
CA GLN A 294 9.33 11.36 -37.04
C GLN A 294 10.76 11.46 -36.51
N ILE A 295 11.63 12.27 -37.15
CA ILE A 295 12.98 12.61 -36.69
C ILE A 295 12.94 13.18 -35.27
N MET A 296 12.17 14.25 -35.01
CA MET A 296 12.10 14.85 -33.68
C MET A 296 11.58 13.86 -32.61
N ARG A 297 10.61 13.01 -32.97
CA ARG A 297 10.09 11.98 -32.08
C ARG A 297 11.14 10.91 -31.81
N THR A 298 11.89 10.49 -32.83
CA THR A 298 12.97 9.52 -32.72
C THR A 298 14.14 10.07 -31.91
N GLU A 299 14.55 11.32 -32.11
CA GLU A 299 15.59 12.01 -31.32
C GLU A 299 15.19 12.14 -29.84
N MET A 300 13.94 12.52 -29.58
CA MET A 300 13.43 12.62 -28.21
C MET A 300 13.39 11.24 -27.54
N ILE A 301 12.90 10.21 -28.24
CA ILE A 301 12.89 8.82 -27.76
C ILE A 301 14.32 8.33 -27.52
N TYR A 302 15.26 8.66 -28.42
CA TYR A 302 16.67 8.32 -28.32
C TYR A 302 17.34 8.96 -27.10
N GLU A 303 17.22 10.27 -26.90
CA GLU A 303 17.84 10.95 -25.76
C GLU A 303 17.19 10.51 -24.43
N GLU A 304 15.90 10.20 -24.42
CA GLU A 304 15.23 9.63 -23.24
C GLU A 304 15.77 8.22 -22.94
N LEU A 305 15.83 7.35 -23.95
CA LEU A 305 16.37 5.98 -23.85
C LEU A 305 17.82 5.98 -23.38
N LYS A 306 18.68 6.78 -24.01
CA LYS A 306 20.11 6.91 -23.72
C LYS A 306 20.34 7.36 -22.29
N ASN A 307 19.66 8.41 -21.84
CA ASN A 307 19.82 8.92 -20.47
C ASN A 307 19.37 7.90 -19.42
N LYS A 308 18.28 7.15 -19.66
CA LYS A 308 17.83 6.12 -18.72
C LYS A 308 18.68 4.85 -18.77
N THR A 309 19.14 4.46 -19.96
CA THR A 309 20.09 3.34 -20.15
C THR A 309 21.40 3.65 -19.42
N LYS A 310 21.92 4.87 -19.56
CA LYS A 310 23.10 5.33 -18.82
C LYS A 310 22.92 5.19 -17.31
N LYS A 311 21.83 5.72 -16.74
CA LYS A 311 21.53 5.60 -15.30
C LYS A 311 21.43 4.16 -14.84
N ALA A 312 20.79 3.31 -15.64
CA ALA A 312 20.65 1.89 -15.32
C ALA A 312 21.99 1.13 -15.40
N LEU A 313 22.84 1.44 -16.36
CA LEU A 313 24.20 0.90 -16.45
C LEU A 313 25.08 1.37 -15.29
N GLU A 314 24.94 2.63 -14.86
CA GLU A 314 25.60 3.16 -13.66
C GLU A 314 25.17 2.35 -12.41
N SER A 315 23.88 2.11 -12.21
CA SER A 315 23.36 1.29 -11.10
C SER A 315 23.80 -0.18 -11.16
N VAL A 316 23.90 -0.76 -12.36
CA VAL A 316 24.44 -2.12 -12.55
C VAL A 316 25.94 -2.18 -12.26
N SER A 317 26.70 -1.16 -12.67
CA SER A 317 28.14 -1.06 -12.41
C SER A 317 28.41 -0.98 -10.91
N GLU A 318 27.67 -0.14 -10.18
CA GLU A 318 27.77 -0.03 -8.72
C GLU A 318 27.52 -1.37 -8.02
N LEU A 319 26.51 -2.11 -8.50
CA LEU A 319 26.24 -3.47 -8.02
C LEU A 319 27.34 -4.48 -8.35
N HIS A 320 27.98 -4.36 -9.51
CA HIS A 320 29.05 -5.26 -9.92
C HIS A 320 30.31 -5.00 -9.09
N ASP A 321 30.62 -3.73 -8.80
CA ASP A 321 31.77 -3.31 -8.01
C ASP A 321 31.71 -3.78 -6.54
N GLU A 322 30.50 -3.82 -5.94
CA GLU A 322 30.29 -4.44 -4.62
C GLU A 322 30.54 -5.97 -4.61
N SER A 323 30.34 -6.65 -5.74
CA SER A 323 30.68 -8.08 -5.90
C SER A 323 32.13 -8.33 -6.30
N SER A 324 32.87 -7.32 -6.79
CA SER A 324 34.25 -7.44 -7.24
C SER A 324 35.30 -7.02 -6.20
N THR A 325 34.95 -6.91 -4.91
CA THR A 325 35.96 -6.77 -3.83
C THR A 325 36.76 -8.05 -3.55
N ARG A 326 37.01 -8.86 -4.59
CA ARG A 326 38.21 -9.69 -4.72
C ARG A 326 38.78 -9.56 -6.14
N VAL A 327 39.77 -8.68 -6.23
CA VAL A 327 40.92 -8.69 -7.16
C VAL A 327 40.59 -8.55 -8.65
N VAL A 328 40.98 -7.42 -9.26
CA VAL A 328 42.04 -7.36 -10.30
C VAL A 328 42.48 -5.89 -10.45
N GLN A 329 43.78 -5.66 -10.23
CA GLN A 329 44.45 -4.42 -10.60
C GLN A 329 44.40 -4.27 -12.13
N TRP A 330 43.81 -3.17 -12.61
CA TRP A 330 43.95 -2.79 -14.01
C TRP A 330 45.37 -2.29 -14.24
N ASN A 331 46.14 -3.08 -14.98
CA ASN A 331 47.48 -2.75 -15.41
C ASN A 331 47.49 -1.40 -16.13
N LYS A 332 48.32 -0.49 -15.61
CA LYS A 332 48.86 0.63 -16.37
C LYS A 332 49.76 0.08 -17.46
N ASN A 333 49.48 0.43 -18.71
CA ASN A 333 50.48 0.66 -19.75
C ASN A 333 49.97 1.79 -20.63
#